data_AF-A0A3E2BLU7-F1
#
_entry.id   AF-A0A3E2BLU7-F1
#
_cell.length_a   1.000
_cell.length_b   1.000
_cell.length_c   1.000
_cell.angle_alpha   90.00
_cell.angle_beta   90.00
_cell.angle_gamma   90.00
#
_symmetry.space_group_name_H-M   'P 1'
#
loop_
_entity.id
_entity.type
_entity.pdbx_description
1 polymer ?
#
loop_
_entity_poly.entity_id
_entity_poly.type
_entity_poly.pdbx_seq_one_letter_code
_entity_poly.pdbx_strand_id
1 'polypeptide(L)' 'MNELAILLALIFSPLAALSAYLITYTEYRRHFPDNLQKARRLSLNFAISTMVFFIILIILTFWVIDHFLPK' A
#
# COMPACT_ATOMS: atom_id res chain seq x y z
N MET A 1 -2.49 1.35 -22.34
CA MET A 1 -2.82 0.75 -21.03
C MET A 1 -1.66 0.82 -20.04
N ASN A 2 -0.42 0.56 -20.47
CA ASN A 2 0.74 0.53 -19.57
C ASN A 2 1.02 1.87 -18.85
N GLU A 3 0.88 3.02 -19.53
CA GLU A 3 1.11 4.33 -18.91
C GLU A 3 0.11 4.65 -17.78
N LEU A 4 -1.17 4.32 -17.99
CA LEU A 4 -2.21 4.49 -16.97
C LEU A 4 -1.97 3.58 -15.76
N ALA A 5 -1.55 2.33 -15.98
CA ALA A 5 -1.21 1.40 -14.91
C ALA A 5 -0.09 1.93 -14.02
N ILE A 6 0.98 2.46 -14.64
CA ILE A 6 2.12 3.05 -13.93
C ILE A 6 1.67 4.28 -13.15
N LEU A 7 0.89 5.18 -13.76
CA LEU A 7 0.41 6.40 -13.12
C LEU A 7 -0.49 6.09 -11.92
N LEU A 8 -1.39 5.12 -12.05
CA LEU A 8 -2.23 4.65 -10.94
C LEU A 8 -1.38 4.02 -9.84
N ALA A 9 -0.43 3.14 -10.17
CA ALA A 9 0.44 2.52 -9.17
C ALA A 9 1.26 3.56 -8.40
N LEU A 10 1.77 4.58 -9.08
CA LEU A 10 2.63 5.61 -8.50
C LEU A 10 1.86 6.58 -7.59
N ILE A 11 0.57 6.79 -7.83
CA ILE A 11 -0.27 7.66 -6.99
C ILE A 11 -0.94 6.87 -5.87
N PHE A 12 -1.64 5.79 -6.21
CA PHE A 12 -2.51 5.10 -5.26
C PHE A 12 -1.74 4.20 -4.29
N SER A 13 -0.59 3.63 -4.69
CA SER A 13 0.18 2.77 -3.77
C SER A 13 0.83 3.58 -2.65
N PRO A 14 1.49 4.74 -2.89
CA PRO A 14 1.97 5.59 -1.81
C PRO A 14 0.85 6.16 -0.94
N LEU A 15 -0.28 6.54 -1.54
CA LEU A 15 -1.44 7.02 -0.78
C LEU A 15 -1.96 5.95 0.18
N ALA A 16 -2.15 4.72 -0.31
CA ALA A 16 -2.57 3.58 0.50
C ALA A 16 -1.54 3.26 1.61
N ALA A 17 -0.24 3.32 1.29
CA ALA A 17 0.83 3.11 2.26
C ALA A 17 0.82 4.15 3.38
N LEU A 18 0.64 5.43 3.05
CA LEU A 18 0.53 6.52 4.02
C LEU A 18 -0.72 6.35 4.89
N SER A 19 -1.86 6.01 4.30
CA SER A 19 -3.08 5.71 5.05
C SER A 19 -2.88 4.54 6.01
N ALA A 20 -2.29 3.44 5.54
CA ALA A 20 -1.97 2.27 6.36
C ALA A 20 -1.02 2.63 7.51
N TYR A 21 0.01 3.44 7.25
CA TYR A 21 0.91 3.94 8.28
C TYR A 21 0.17 4.72 9.36
N LEU A 22 -0.65 5.70 8.98
CA LEU A 22 -1.36 6.57 9.92
C LEU A 22 -2.35 5.79 10.78
N ILE A 23 -3.09 4.85 10.19
CA ILE A 23 -4.04 4.00 10.90
C ILE A 23 -3.30 3.11 11.89
N THR A 24 -2.32 2.32 11.41
CA THR A 24 -1.59 1.35 12.24
C THR A 24 -0.75 2.02 13.31
N TYR A 25 -0.17 3.19 13.03
CA TYR A 25 0.57 3.95 14.03
C TYR A 25 -0.32 4.47 15.14
N THR A 26 -1.52 4.98 14.79
CA THR A 26 -2.48 5.44 15.78
C THR A 26 -2.91 4.30 16.70
N GLU A 27 -3.13 3.11 16.15
CA GLU A 27 -3.49 1.91 16.89
C GLU A 27 -2.35 1.42 17.78
N TYR A 28 -1.17 1.20 17.20
CA TYR A 28 -0.02 0.68 17.94
C TYR A 28 0.52 1.66 18.97
N ARG A 29 0.34 2.96 18.79
CA ARG A 29 0.67 3.95 19.83
C ARG A 29 -0.23 3.79 21.07
N ARG A 30 -1.49 3.42 20.89
CA ARG A 30 -2.42 3.14 22.01
C ARG A 30 -2.10 1.81 22.68
N HIS A 31 -1.72 0.80 21.88
CA HIS A 31 -1.43 -0.53 22.39
C HIS A 31 -0.03 -0.65 23.03
N PHE A 32 0.95 0.13 22.57
CA PHE A 32 2.32 0.17 23.10
C PHE A 32 2.71 1.60 23.52
N PRO A 33 2.06 2.18 24.55
CA PRO A 33 2.33 3.56 24.97
C PRO A 33 3.78 3.76 25.45
N ASP A 34 4.37 2.74 26.08
CA ASP A 34 5.73 2.80 26.63
C ASP A 34 6.82 2.60 25.56
N ASN A 35 6.46 2.18 24.34
CA ASN A 35 7.43 1.89 23.29
C ASN A 35 6.97 2.40 21.91
N LEU A 36 7.04 3.72 21.76
CA LEU A 36 6.71 4.41 20.50
C LEU A 36 7.59 3.97 19.32
N GLN A 37 8.83 3.56 19.58
CA GLN A 37 9.74 3.09 18.53
C GLN A 37 9.24 1.77 17.92
N LYS A 38 8.75 0.85 18.76
CA LYS A 38 8.09 -0.38 18.30
C LYS A 38 6.85 -0.08 17.46
N ALA A 39 6.01 0.85 17.91
CA ALA A 39 4.83 1.29 17.16
C ALA A 39 5.19 1.84 15.77
N ARG A 40 6.21 2.72 15.68
CA ARG A 40 6.69 3.26 14.39
C ARG A 40 7.20 2.16 13.47
N ARG A 41 8.05 1.25 13.97
CA ARG A 41 8.64 0.17 13.17
C ARG A 41 7.58 -0.77 12.61
N LEU A 42 6.62 -1.19 13.43
CA LEU A 42 5.51 -2.03 12.98
C LEU A 42 4.66 -1.31 11.92
N SER A 43 4.33 -0.05 12.16
CA SER A 43 3.52 0.74 11.22
C SER A 43 4.23 0.96 9.89
N LEU A 44 5.55 1.19 9.90
CA LEU A 44 6.36 1.29 8.68
C LEU A 44 6.36 -0.03 7.90
N ASN A 45 6.53 -1.16 8.59
CA ASN A 45 6.46 -2.47 7.94
C ASN A 45 5.10 -2.67 7.26
N PHE A 46 4.00 -2.33 7.94
CA PHE A 46 2.65 -2.38 7.37
C PHE A 46 2.48 -1.46 6.16
N ALA A 47 3.01 -0.24 6.24
CA ALA A 47 2.95 0.72 5.13
C ALA A 47 3.70 0.20 3.90
N ILE A 48 4.91 -0.32 4.07
CA ILE A 48 5.72 -0.89 2.98
C ILE A 48 5.01 -2.12 2.40
N SER A 49 4.49 -3.03 3.23
CA SER A 49 3.72 -4.18 2.75
C SER A 49 2.49 -3.76 1.95
N THR A 50 1.78 -2.73 2.41
CA THR A 50 0.61 -2.17 1.71
C THR A 50 1.01 -1.57 0.36
N MET A 51 2.10 -0.81 0.32
CA MET A 51 2.61 -0.23 -0.92
C MET A 51 2.92 -1.31 -1.96
N VAL A 52 3.69 -2.33 -1.56
CA VAL A 52 4.09 -3.44 -2.44
C VAL A 52 2.85 -4.22 -2.89
N PHE A 53 1.91 -4.50 -1.99
CA PHE A 53 0.67 -5.18 -2.31
C PHE A 53 -0.13 -4.45 -3.38
N PHE A 54 -0.34 -3.14 -3.24
CA PHE A 54 -1.11 -2.37 -4.22
C PHE A 54 -0.39 -2.21 -5.57
N ILE A 55 0.94 -2.10 -5.58
CA ILE A 55 1.72 -2.12 -6.83
C ILE A 55 1.48 -3.43 -7.58
N ILE A 56 1.64 -4.57 -6.89
CA ILE A 56 1.43 -5.90 -7.49
C ILE A 56 -0.03 -6.04 -7.96
N LEU A 57 -0.99 -5.61 -7.15
CA LEU A 57 -2.41 -5.70 -7.47
C LEU A 57 -2.75 -4.91 -8.74
N ILE A 58 -2.25 -3.68 -8.89
CA ILE A 58 -2.49 -2.85 -10.07
C ILE A 58 -1.87 -3.47 -11.32
N ILE A 59 -0.61 -3.91 -11.24
CA ILE A 59 0.06 -4.59 -12.36
C ILE A 59 -0.74 -5.83 -12.79
N LEU A 60 -1.13 -6.67 -11.82
CA LEU A 60 -1.89 -7.89 -12.08
C LEU A 60 -3.29 -7.59 -12.64
N THR A 61 -3.94 -6.54 -12.15
CA THR A 61 -5.25 -6.09 -12.66
C THR A 61 -5.15 -5.69 -14.14
N PHE A 62 -4.15 -4.89 -14.50
CA PHE A 62 -3.96 -4.50 -15.90
C PHE A 62 -3.55 -5.66 -16.80
N TRP A 63 -2.73 -6.59 -16.28
CA TRP A 63 -2.39 -7.81 -17.00
C TRP A 63 -3.62 -8.67 -17.28
N VAL A 64 -4.52 -8.83 -16.29
CA VAL A 64 -5.78 -9.55 -16.47
C VAL A 64 -6.69 -8.85 -17.48
N ILE A 65 -6.81 -7.53 -17.42
CA ILE A 65 -7.62 -6.76 -18.38
C ILE A 65 -7.08 -6.94 -19.80
N ASP A 66 -5.77 -6.81 -20.01
CA ASP A 66 -5.18 -6.92 -21.36
C ASP A 66 -5.28 -8.33 -21.94
N HIS A 67 -5.20 -9.37 -21.10
CA HIS A 67 -5.17 -10.75 -21.56
C HIS A 67 -6.56 -11.42 -21.64
N PHE A 68 -7.51 -11.06 -20.78
CA PHE A 68 -8.79 -11.76 -20.65
C PHE A 68 -10.03 -10.96 -21.05
N LEU A 69 -9.94 -9.62 -21.14
CA LEU A 69 -11.10 -8.81 -21.55
C LEU A 69 -11.02 -8.48 -23.05
N PRO A 70 -12.10 -8.73 -23.82
CA PRO A 70 -12.17 -8.31 -25.21
C PRO A 70 -12.11 -6.77 -25.31
N LYS A 71 -11.37 -6.27 -26.30
CA LYS A 71 -11.26 -4.82 -26.59
C LYS A 71 -12.55 -4.27 -27.19
#